data_AF-H2PWG9-F1
#
_entry.id   AF-H2PWG9-F1
#
_cell.length_a   1.000
_cell.length_b   1.000
_cell.length_c   1.000
_cell.angle_alpha   90.00
_cell.angle_beta   90.00
_cell.angle_gamma   90.00
#
_symmetry.space_group_name_H-M   'P 1'
#
loop_
_entity.id
_entity.type
_entity.pdbx_description
1 polymer ?
#
loop_
_entity_poly.entity_id
_entity_poly.type
_entity_poly.pdbx_seq_one_letter_code
_entity_poly.pdbx_strand_id
1 'polypeptide(L)'
;MRKHGSHWSQGDREGYQRSNYYEGPHTSHSSRGGRTREEVVTPPLPEHAATGSQMATSLDFKTYVDQACRAAEEFVNIYYETMDKRRRALTRLYLDQATLIWNGNVVSGLDALNNFFDTLPSSEFQVNMLDCQPVHEQATQSQTTVLIVTSGTVKFDGNKQHFFNQNFLLTAQSTPNNTVWKIASDCFRFQDWSSS
;
A
#
# COMPACT_ATOMS: atom_id res chain seq x y z
N MET A 1 24.76 21.19 -7.60
CA MET A 1 24.21 20.91 -8.95
C MET A 1 25.02 19.80 -9.59
N ARG A 2 24.47 18.59 -9.68
CA ARG A 2 24.95 17.54 -10.57
C ARG A 2 23.74 16.94 -11.25
N LYS A 3 23.63 17.17 -12.56
CA LYS A 3 22.61 16.58 -13.43
C LYS A 3 23.10 15.19 -13.80
N HIS A 4 22.36 14.15 -13.43
CA HIS A 4 22.52 12.83 -14.02
C HIS A 4 21.39 12.64 -15.03
N GLY A 5 21.72 12.73 -16.32
CA GLY A 5 20.86 12.28 -17.40
C GLY A 5 20.96 10.77 -17.52
N SER A 6 19.82 10.08 -17.56
CA SER A 6 19.74 8.64 -17.77
C SER A 6 19.76 8.31 -19.27
N HIS A 7 20.79 7.59 -19.67
CA HIS A 7 20.98 7.03 -21.00
C HIS A 7 20.33 5.64 -21.03
N TRP A 8 19.29 5.47 -21.85
CA TRP A 8 18.59 4.19 -22.03
C TRP A 8 19.14 3.46 -23.27
N SER A 9 19.69 2.26 -23.07
CA SER A 9 19.83 1.11 -24.02
C SER A 9 21.20 0.42 -23.95
N GLN A 10 21.22 -0.89 -23.60
CA GLN A 10 21.80 -2.03 -24.36
C GLN A 10 22.23 -3.22 -23.47
N GLY A 11 21.87 -4.44 -23.93
CA GLY A 11 22.49 -5.75 -23.62
C GLY A 11 22.10 -6.38 -22.27
N ASP A 12 21.94 -7.68 -22.08
CA ASP A 12 22.10 -8.85 -22.94
C ASP A 12 21.43 -10.08 -22.28
N ARG A 13 21.35 -11.16 -23.06
CA ARG A 13 20.75 -12.49 -22.82
C ARG A 13 21.37 -13.33 -21.67
N GLU A 14 20.63 -14.41 -21.34
CA GLU A 14 21.01 -15.68 -20.68
C GLU A 14 21.12 -15.67 -19.13
N GLY A 15 20.69 -16.69 -18.37
CA GLY A 15 20.17 -18.02 -18.66
C GLY A 15 19.57 -18.66 -17.39
N TYR A 16 18.66 -19.61 -17.59
CA TYR A 16 17.93 -20.37 -16.55
C TYR A 16 18.82 -21.43 -15.88
N GLN A 17 18.84 -21.49 -14.53
CA GLN A 17 19.14 -22.72 -13.79
C GLN A 17 18.21 -22.89 -12.58
N ARG A 18 17.63 -24.09 -12.49
CA ARG A 18 16.63 -24.56 -11.52
C ARG A 18 17.32 -25.46 -10.50
N SER A 19 17.16 -25.19 -9.21
CA SER A 19 17.66 -26.06 -8.12
C SER A 19 16.50 -26.79 -7.45
N ASN A 20 16.59 -28.13 -7.39
CA ASN A 20 15.66 -29.01 -6.68
C ASN A 20 16.28 -29.40 -5.32
N TYR A 21 15.57 -29.17 -4.22
CA TYR A 21 15.94 -29.71 -2.90
C TYR A 21 15.04 -30.92 -2.57
N TYR A 22 15.69 -32.04 -2.22
CA TYR A 22 15.06 -33.24 -1.66
C TYR A 22 14.97 -33.09 -0.13
N GLU A 23 13.80 -33.39 0.45
CA GLU A 23 13.58 -33.57 1.90
C GLU A 23 13.49 -35.08 2.22
N GLY A 24 14.10 -35.50 3.33
CA GLY A 24 13.99 -36.85 3.90
C GLY A 24 13.57 -36.81 5.38
N PRO A 25 12.92 -37.87 5.93
CA PRO A 25 12.06 -37.72 7.11
C PRO A 25 12.66 -38.19 8.44
N HIS A 26 12.18 -37.53 9.51
CA HIS A 26 11.90 -37.96 10.89
C HIS A 26 12.84 -38.93 11.64
N THR A 27 13.27 -38.51 12.83
CA THR A 27 13.38 -39.39 14.00
C THR A 27 12.93 -38.69 15.29
N SER A 28 12.24 -39.45 16.13
CA SER A 28 11.65 -39.08 17.41
C SER A 28 12.48 -39.68 18.55
N HIS A 29 12.65 -38.95 19.66
CA HIS A 29 13.09 -39.55 20.93
C HIS A 29 12.36 -38.92 22.14
N SER A 30 11.75 -39.80 22.91
CA SER A 30 11.13 -39.57 24.22
C SER A 30 12.12 -39.91 25.33
N SER A 31 12.05 -39.21 26.47
CA SER A 31 12.53 -39.73 27.77
C SER A 31 11.82 -39.05 28.95
N ARG A 32 11.49 -39.89 29.93
CA ARG A 32 10.66 -39.68 31.13
C ARG A 32 11.48 -39.20 32.36
N GLY A 33 10.77 -38.58 33.31
CA GLY A 33 11.09 -38.51 34.75
C GLY A 33 10.94 -37.08 35.29
N GLY A 34 10.37 -36.76 36.45
CA GLY A 34 9.76 -37.44 37.59
C GLY A 34 9.32 -36.35 38.59
N ARG A 35 8.21 -36.54 39.31
CA ARG A 35 7.50 -35.55 40.16
C ARG A 35 8.27 -35.12 41.43
N THR A 36 8.13 -33.85 41.83
CA THR A 36 7.91 -33.41 43.22
C THR A 36 7.02 -32.17 43.25
N ARG A 37 6.24 -32.05 44.33
CA ARG A 37 5.04 -31.22 44.52
C ARG A 37 5.42 -29.96 45.32
N GLU A 38 5.18 -28.78 44.77
CA GLU A 38 5.03 -27.56 45.56
C GLU A 38 3.62 -27.00 45.39
N GLU A 39 2.97 -26.79 46.53
CA GLU A 39 1.62 -26.29 46.70
C GLU A 39 1.71 -24.76 46.68
N VAL A 40 1.16 -24.10 45.66
CA VAL A 40 1.03 -22.63 45.65
C VAL A 40 -0.45 -22.28 45.68
N VAL A 41 -0.82 -21.67 46.81
CA VAL A 41 -2.16 -21.27 47.22
C VAL A 41 -2.76 -20.24 46.26
N THR A 42 -3.98 -20.50 45.80
CA THR A 42 -4.79 -19.61 44.95
C THR A 42 -5.37 -18.43 45.76
N PRO A 43 -5.22 -17.17 45.32
CA PRO A 43 -6.09 -16.08 45.75
C PRO A 43 -7.35 -15.98 44.88
N PRO A 44 -8.50 -15.49 45.43
CA PRO A 44 -9.79 -15.54 44.77
C PRO A 44 -9.98 -14.47 43.68
N LEU A 45 -10.78 -14.80 42.68
CA LEU A 45 -11.26 -13.90 41.62
C LEU A 45 -12.14 -12.79 42.20
N PRO A 46 -11.98 -11.53 41.74
CA PRO A 46 -13.08 -10.62 41.54
C PRO A 46 -13.65 -10.84 40.13
N GLU A 47 -14.93 -11.21 40.07
CA GLU A 47 -15.76 -11.08 38.88
C GLU A 47 -15.70 -9.64 38.37
N HIS A 48 -15.11 -9.45 37.19
CA HIS A 48 -15.65 -8.50 36.24
C HIS A 48 -15.62 -9.17 34.88
N ALA A 49 -16.77 -9.71 34.51
CA ALA A 49 -17.07 -10.17 33.18
C ALA A 49 -16.84 -9.02 32.19
N ALA A 50 -15.66 -8.96 31.59
CA ALA A 50 -15.43 -8.24 30.35
C ALA A 50 -15.97 -9.07 29.17
N THR A 51 -17.22 -9.52 29.28
CA THR A 51 -18.05 -9.91 28.12
C THR A 51 -18.76 -8.69 27.52
N GLY A 52 -18.30 -7.49 27.89
CA GLY A 52 -18.57 -6.24 27.18
C GLY A 52 -17.88 -6.21 25.83
N SER A 53 -18.54 -6.86 24.86
CA SER A 53 -18.59 -6.46 23.45
C SER A 53 -17.39 -6.67 22.54
N GLN A 54 -16.83 -7.88 22.51
CA GLN A 54 -16.07 -8.36 21.36
C GLN A 54 -16.87 -8.29 20.04
N MET A 55 -18.21 -8.26 20.15
CA MET A 55 -19.15 -8.07 19.04
C MET A 55 -19.33 -6.58 18.64
N ALA A 56 -19.30 -5.61 19.55
CA ALA A 56 -19.31 -4.19 19.14
C ALA A 56 -17.98 -3.78 18.52
N THR A 57 -16.84 -4.23 19.08
CA THR A 57 -15.52 -3.93 18.48
C THR A 57 -15.35 -4.54 17.09
N SER A 58 -15.96 -5.71 16.84
CA SER A 58 -15.91 -6.35 15.52
C SER A 58 -16.90 -5.71 14.52
N LEU A 59 -18.08 -5.26 14.97
CA LEU A 59 -18.96 -4.41 14.15
C LEU A 59 -18.28 -3.09 13.75
N ASP A 60 -17.58 -2.46 14.69
CA ASP A 60 -16.84 -1.22 14.46
C ASP A 60 -15.68 -1.45 13.48
N PHE A 61 -14.92 -2.54 13.64
CA PHE A 61 -13.83 -2.87 12.70
C PHE A 61 -14.34 -3.17 11.29
N LYS A 62 -15.42 -3.95 11.16
CA LYS A 62 -16.03 -4.24 9.85
C LYS A 62 -16.45 -2.94 9.15
N THR A 63 -16.97 -1.96 9.90
CA THR A 63 -17.36 -0.66 9.34
C THR A 63 -16.17 0.07 8.72
N TYR A 64 -15.00 0.06 9.36
CA TYR A 64 -13.78 0.63 8.80
C TYR A 64 -13.31 -0.10 7.55
N VAL A 65 -13.40 -1.43 7.52
CA VAL A 65 -13.08 -2.23 6.33
C VAL A 65 -14.02 -1.90 5.17
N ASP A 66 -15.33 -1.87 5.41
CA ASP A 66 -16.33 -1.55 4.38
C ASP A 66 -16.17 -0.10 3.86
N GLN A 67 -15.75 0.83 4.72
CA GLN A 67 -15.43 2.20 4.31
C GLN A 67 -14.14 2.25 3.47
N ALA A 68 -13.10 1.51 3.86
CA ALA A 68 -11.85 1.42 3.12
C ALA A 68 -12.06 0.87 1.71
N CYS A 69 -12.83 -0.21 1.55
CA CYS A 69 -13.14 -0.79 0.24
C CYS A 69 -13.85 0.21 -0.69
N ARG A 70 -14.92 0.87 -0.19
CA ARG A 70 -15.65 1.88 -0.96
C ARG A 70 -14.76 3.06 -1.37
N ALA A 71 -13.98 3.58 -0.42
CA ALA A 71 -13.06 4.67 -0.68
C ALA A 71 -12.00 4.28 -1.72
N ALA A 72 -11.46 3.07 -1.64
CA ALA A 72 -10.42 2.59 -2.54
C ALA A 72 -10.93 2.39 -3.97
N GLU A 73 -12.09 1.74 -4.14
CA GLU A 73 -12.70 1.53 -5.45
C GLU A 73 -13.02 2.85 -6.17
N GLU A 74 -13.65 3.80 -5.45
CA GLU A 74 -13.95 5.12 -5.99
C GLU A 74 -12.66 5.90 -6.32
N PHE A 75 -11.70 5.90 -5.40
CA PHE A 75 -10.45 6.62 -5.56
C PHE A 75 -9.65 6.12 -6.77
N VAL A 76 -9.46 4.80 -6.92
CA VAL A 76 -8.65 4.22 -8.00
C VAL A 76 -9.23 4.58 -9.36
N ASN A 77 -10.55 4.50 -9.51
CA ASN A 77 -11.23 4.92 -10.74
C ASN A 77 -10.97 6.39 -11.05
N ILE A 78 -11.15 7.28 -10.06
CA ILE A 78 -10.92 8.72 -10.21
C ILE A 78 -9.45 9.02 -10.51
N TYR A 79 -8.52 8.38 -9.80
CA TYR A 79 -7.09 8.63 -9.90
C TYR A 79 -6.57 8.30 -11.30
N TYR A 80 -6.77 7.07 -11.77
CA TYR A 80 -6.22 6.65 -13.06
C TYR A 80 -6.95 7.30 -14.24
N GLU A 81 -8.28 7.53 -14.15
CA GLU A 81 -8.97 8.32 -15.17
C GLU A 81 -8.43 9.76 -15.25
N THR A 82 -8.15 10.37 -14.10
CA THR A 82 -7.60 11.73 -14.05
C THR A 82 -6.16 11.77 -14.53
N MET A 83 -5.35 10.77 -14.18
CA MET A 83 -3.97 10.62 -14.65
C MET A 83 -3.92 10.51 -16.17
N ASP A 84 -4.82 9.75 -16.79
CA ASP A 84 -4.84 9.54 -18.24
C ASP A 84 -5.46 10.72 -19.00
N LYS A 85 -6.64 11.18 -18.57
CA LYS A 85 -7.45 12.11 -19.37
C LYS A 85 -7.37 13.57 -18.91
N ARG A 86 -7.02 13.84 -17.64
CA ARG A 86 -7.14 15.16 -17.00
C ARG A 86 -5.94 15.49 -16.11
N ARG A 87 -4.72 15.23 -16.58
CA ARG A 87 -3.48 15.30 -15.77
C ARG A 87 -3.29 16.60 -14.99
N ARG A 88 -3.67 17.74 -15.57
CA ARG A 88 -3.64 19.06 -14.91
C ARG A 88 -4.48 19.17 -13.63
N ALA A 89 -5.47 18.30 -13.47
CA ALA A 89 -6.33 18.24 -12.28
C ALA A 89 -5.85 17.21 -11.25
N LEU A 90 -4.87 16.37 -11.59
CA LEU A 90 -4.44 15.23 -10.76
C LEU A 90 -3.92 15.67 -9.39
N THR A 91 -3.15 16.76 -9.33
CA THR A 91 -2.60 17.31 -8.08
C THR A 91 -3.67 17.73 -7.08
N ARG A 92 -4.92 17.96 -7.50
CA ARG A 92 -6.04 18.27 -6.58
C ARG A 92 -6.41 17.09 -5.67
N LEU A 93 -6.04 15.87 -6.06
CA LEU A 93 -6.23 14.66 -5.26
C LEU A 93 -5.19 14.53 -4.13
N TYR A 94 -4.13 15.34 -4.14
CA TYR A 94 -3.07 15.29 -3.15
C TYR A 94 -3.30 16.30 -2.01
N LEU A 95 -2.76 15.98 -0.83
CA LEU A 95 -2.57 16.96 0.24
C LEU A 95 -1.44 17.93 -0.10
N ASP A 96 -1.45 19.11 0.53
CA ASP A 96 -0.48 20.18 0.28
C ASP A 96 0.97 19.73 0.52
N GLN A 97 1.18 18.87 1.52
CA GLN A 97 2.47 18.31 1.93
C GLN A 97 2.66 16.85 1.49
N ALA A 98 1.88 16.38 0.51
CA ALA A 98 1.97 15.02 0.05
C ALA A 98 3.34 14.72 -0.59
N THR A 99 3.76 13.46 -0.52
CA THR A 99 5.00 12.98 -1.14
C THR A 99 4.72 11.86 -2.12
N LEU A 100 5.34 11.94 -3.28
CA LEU A 100 5.41 10.90 -4.29
C LEU A 100 6.82 10.31 -4.35
N ILE A 101 6.93 8.98 -4.38
CA ILE A 101 8.15 8.26 -4.71
C ILE A 101 7.95 7.57 -6.05
N TRP A 102 8.54 8.11 -7.11
CA TRP A 102 8.43 7.57 -8.47
C TRP A 102 9.70 6.83 -8.88
N ASN A 103 9.64 5.50 -8.92
CA ASN A 103 10.79 4.63 -9.20
C ASN A 103 12.01 4.95 -8.31
N GLY A 104 11.78 5.38 -7.07
CA GLY A 104 12.81 5.77 -6.11
C GLY A 104 13.17 7.28 -6.10
N ASN A 105 12.63 8.08 -7.02
CA ASN A 105 12.81 9.53 -7.02
C ASN A 105 11.73 10.19 -6.17
N VAL A 106 12.13 11.00 -5.19
CA VAL A 106 11.20 11.68 -4.27
C VAL A 106 10.75 13.02 -4.87
N VAL A 107 9.45 13.27 -4.83
CA VAL A 107 8.79 14.52 -5.22
C VAL A 107 7.84 14.92 -4.09
N SER A 108 8.07 16.07 -3.45
CA SER A 108 7.31 16.48 -2.26
C SER A 108 6.71 17.86 -2.43
N GLY A 109 5.44 18.00 -2.03
CA GLY A 109 4.66 19.24 -2.11
C GLY A 109 3.98 19.44 -3.47
N LEU A 110 2.85 20.14 -3.46
CA LEU A 110 1.98 20.29 -4.64
C LEU A 110 2.67 20.92 -5.85
N ASP A 111 3.51 21.94 -5.66
CA ASP A 111 4.21 22.60 -6.77
C ASP A 111 5.16 21.63 -7.49
N ALA A 112 5.92 20.84 -6.72
CA ALA A 112 6.84 19.84 -7.26
C ALA A 112 6.07 18.71 -7.95
N LEU A 113 4.96 18.25 -7.36
CA LEU A 113 4.07 17.26 -7.95
C LEU A 113 3.49 17.75 -9.27
N ASN A 114 3.02 19.00 -9.33
CA ASN A 114 2.44 19.57 -10.55
C ASN A 114 3.46 19.63 -11.68
N ASN A 115 4.65 20.15 -11.38
CA ASN A 115 5.75 20.18 -12.34
C ASN A 115 6.14 18.76 -12.79
N PHE A 116 6.19 17.80 -11.88
CA PHE A 116 6.54 16.42 -12.20
C PHE A 116 5.49 15.79 -13.14
N PHE A 117 4.21 15.86 -12.82
CA PHE A 117 3.16 15.27 -13.65
C PHE A 117 3.04 15.95 -15.02
N ASP A 118 3.32 17.25 -15.13
CA ASP A 118 3.37 17.95 -16.42
C ASP A 118 4.54 17.47 -17.32
N THR A 119 5.60 16.91 -16.73
CA THR A 119 6.74 16.36 -17.50
C THR A 119 6.53 14.92 -17.98
N LEU A 120 5.54 14.21 -17.42
CA LEU A 120 5.28 12.82 -17.82
C LEU A 120 4.57 12.76 -19.17
N PRO A 121 4.92 11.79 -20.04
CA PRO A 121 4.16 11.53 -21.26
C PRO A 121 2.70 11.18 -20.95
N SER A 122 1.84 11.29 -21.97
CA SER A 122 0.48 10.75 -21.86
C SER A 122 0.52 9.26 -21.50
N SER A 123 -0.38 8.84 -20.63
CA SER A 123 -0.46 7.48 -20.11
C SER A 123 -1.78 6.80 -20.50
N GLU A 124 -1.75 5.48 -20.50
CA GLU A 124 -2.91 4.61 -20.51
C GLU A 124 -2.69 3.53 -19.43
N PHE A 125 -3.38 3.67 -18.31
CA PHE A 125 -3.31 2.71 -17.20
C PHE A 125 -4.41 1.66 -17.32
N GLN A 126 -4.05 0.41 -17.06
CA GLN A 126 -4.98 -0.70 -16.89
C GLN A 126 -4.69 -1.36 -15.55
N VAL A 127 -5.57 -1.13 -14.58
CA VAL A 127 -5.45 -1.72 -13.23
C VAL A 127 -6.07 -3.11 -13.24
N ASN A 128 -5.31 -4.10 -12.80
CA ASN A 128 -5.75 -5.50 -12.77
C ASN A 128 -6.08 -5.97 -11.34
N MET A 129 -5.38 -5.43 -10.35
CA MET A 129 -5.54 -5.80 -8.94
C MET A 129 -5.66 -4.55 -8.09
N LEU A 130 -6.54 -4.64 -7.09
CA LEU A 130 -6.76 -3.64 -6.05
C LEU A 130 -6.90 -4.38 -4.73
N ASP A 131 -6.15 -3.94 -3.72
CA ASP A 131 -6.33 -4.30 -2.32
C ASP A 131 -6.30 -3.03 -1.47
N CYS A 132 -6.97 -3.07 -0.31
CA CYS A 132 -6.96 -1.96 0.62
C CYS A 132 -7.14 -2.39 2.07
N GLN A 133 -6.58 -1.59 2.98
CA GLN A 133 -6.60 -1.86 4.41
C GLN A 133 -6.85 -0.56 5.18
N PRO A 134 -7.77 -0.55 6.17
CA PRO A 134 -7.85 0.56 7.10
C PRO A 134 -6.57 0.63 7.94
N VAL A 135 -6.01 1.83 8.09
CA VAL A 135 -4.78 2.02 8.88
C VAL A 135 -5.16 2.31 10.33
N HIS A 136 -4.47 1.66 11.26
CA HIS A 136 -4.71 1.83 12.68
C HIS A 136 -4.42 3.26 13.14
N GLU A 137 -5.31 3.84 13.95
CA GLU A 137 -5.28 5.25 14.37
C GLU A 137 -3.98 5.70 15.07
N GLN A 138 -3.30 4.78 15.76
CA GLN A 138 -2.01 5.05 16.40
C GLN A 138 -0.91 5.40 15.40
N ALA A 139 -0.98 4.88 14.17
CA ALA A 139 -0.02 5.18 13.11
C ALA A 139 -0.30 6.53 12.43
N THR A 140 -1.49 7.10 12.62
CA THR A 140 -2.00 8.24 11.84
C THR A 140 -2.47 9.40 12.70
N GLN A 141 -2.12 9.40 13.99
CA GLN A 141 -2.49 10.47 14.93
C GLN A 141 -4.01 10.71 14.93
N SER A 142 -4.78 9.60 14.95
CA SER A 142 -6.25 9.60 14.92
C SER A 142 -6.90 10.14 13.63
N GLN A 143 -6.15 10.26 12.54
CA GLN A 143 -6.73 10.55 11.22
C GLN A 143 -7.20 9.26 10.53
N THR A 144 -8.46 9.23 10.08
CA THR A 144 -8.99 8.12 9.28
C THR A 144 -8.21 7.99 7.98
N THR A 145 -7.56 6.85 7.81
CA THR A 145 -6.57 6.63 6.75
C THR A 145 -6.74 5.24 6.15
N VAL A 146 -6.54 5.13 4.84
CA VAL A 146 -6.65 3.87 4.09
C VAL A 146 -5.35 3.67 3.31
N LEU A 147 -4.75 2.50 3.47
CA LEU A 147 -3.67 2.02 2.60
C LEU A 147 -4.32 1.35 1.39
N ILE A 148 -3.91 1.73 0.20
CA ILE A 148 -4.34 1.13 -1.07
C ILE A 148 -3.12 0.56 -1.77
N VAL A 149 -3.24 -0.64 -2.31
CA VAL A 149 -2.23 -1.26 -3.16
C VAL A 149 -2.88 -1.64 -4.49
N THR A 150 -2.23 -1.24 -5.58
CA THR A 150 -2.67 -1.52 -6.94
C THR A 150 -1.55 -2.14 -7.75
N SER A 151 -1.92 -2.94 -8.74
CA SER A 151 -1.00 -3.41 -9.76
C SER A 151 -1.71 -3.56 -11.09
N GLY A 152 -0.94 -3.44 -12.17
CA GLY A 152 -1.45 -3.63 -13.50
C GLY A 152 -0.41 -3.26 -14.54
N THR A 153 -0.88 -2.74 -15.66
CA THR A 153 -0.02 -2.27 -16.74
C THR A 153 -0.21 -0.78 -17.00
N VAL A 154 0.83 -0.13 -17.48
CA VAL A 154 0.79 1.24 -17.96
C VAL A 154 1.56 1.35 -19.26
N LYS A 155 1.01 2.08 -20.21
CA LYS A 155 1.70 2.48 -21.43
C LYS A 155 1.84 3.99 -21.45
N PHE A 156 3.08 4.46 -21.44
CA PHE A 156 3.38 5.87 -21.68
C PHE A 156 3.61 6.09 -23.18
N ASP A 157 3.19 7.24 -23.70
CA ASP A 157 3.39 7.59 -25.10
C ASP A 157 4.88 7.53 -25.47
N GLY A 158 5.17 6.98 -26.66
CA GLY A 158 6.53 6.71 -27.13
C GLY A 158 7.28 5.57 -26.41
N ASN A 159 6.68 4.87 -25.44
CA ASN A 159 7.34 3.81 -24.68
C ASN A 159 6.66 2.44 -24.83
N LYS A 160 7.37 1.37 -24.43
CA LYS A 160 6.77 0.04 -24.30
C LYS A 160 5.78 0.02 -23.14
N GLN A 161 4.90 -0.97 -23.12
CA GLN A 161 4.04 -1.21 -21.97
C GLN A 161 4.89 -1.79 -20.81
N HIS A 162 4.62 -1.34 -19.60
CA HIS A 162 5.28 -1.79 -18.38
C HIS A 162 4.26 -2.35 -17.38
N PHE A 163 4.70 -3.32 -16.58
CA PHE A 163 3.98 -3.69 -15.37
C PHE A 163 4.36 -2.74 -14.24
N PHE A 164 3.40 -2.39 -13.40
CA PHE A 164 3.66 -1.51 -12.27
C PHE A 164 3.00 -2.01 -10.98
N ASN A 165 3.56 -1.57 -9.87
CA ASN A 165 2.91 -1.58 -8.56
C ASN A 165 2.85 -0.13 -8.05
N GLN A 166 1.72 0.23 -7.46
CA GLN A 166 1.55 1.53 -6.85
C GLN A 166 0.79 1.41 -5.53
N ASN A 167 1.29 2.07 -4.49
CA ASN A 167 0.62 2.14 -3.21
C ASN A 167 0.33 3.59 -2.82
N PHE A 168 -0.84 3.80 -2.23
CA PHE A 168 -1.30 5.10 -1.78
C PHE A 168 -1.65 5.03 -0.31
N LEU A 169 -1.35 6.10 0.41
CA LEU A 169 -1.89 6.37 1.73
C LEU A 169 -2.89 7.51 1.59
N LEU A 170 -4.19 7.20 1.72
CA LEU A 170 -5.25 8.19 1.67
C LEU A 170 -5.64 8.62 3.07
N THR A 171 -5.87 9.91 3.26
CA THR A 171 -6.40 10.48 4.49
C THR A 171 -7.74 11.15 4.22
N ALA A 172 -8.72 10.88 5.08
CA ALA A 172 -10.01 11.54 5.03
C ALA A 172 -9.86 13.02 5.42
N GLN A 173 -10.39 13.92 4.61
CA GLN A 173 -10.50 15.34 4.88
C GLN A 173 -11.98 15.66 5.08
N SER A 174 -12.33 16.10 6.29
CA SER A 174 -13.70 16.48 6.61
C SER A 174 -13.97 17.87 6.06
N THR A 175 -14.96 17.99 5.18
CA THR A 175 -15.52 19.27 4.74
C THR A 175 -16.91 19.43 5.36
N PRO A 176 -17.46 20.66 5.46
CA PRO A 176 -18.76 20.88 6.10
C PRO A 176 -19.91 20.00 5.56
N ASN A 177 -19.82 19.56 4.31
CA ASN A 177 -20.89 18.83 3.63
C ASN A 177 -20.51 17.39 3.27
N ASN A 178 -19.22 17.03 3.26
CA ASN A 178 -18.78 15.72 2.80
C ASN A 178 -17.38 15.33 3.33
N THR A 179 -17.07 14.05 3.29
CA THR A 179 -15.69 13.55 3.46
C THR A 179 -15.06 13.40 2.08
N VAL A 180 -13.87 13.99 1.89
CA VAL A 180 -13.08 13.81 0.67
C VAL A 180 -11.78 13.10 1.00
N TRP A 181 -11.41 12.11 0.21
CA TRP A 181 -10.15 11.39 0.38
C TRP A 181 -9.03 12.07 -0.40
N LYS A 182 -7.90 12.32 0.26
CA LYS A 182 -6.72 12.91 -0.36
C LYS A 182 -5.47 12.06 -0.12
N ILE A 183 -4.56 12.09 -1.07
CA ILE A 183 -3.30 11.35 -1.04
C ILE A 183 -2.33 12.07 -0.10
N ALA A 184 -1.91 11.39 0.96
CA ALA A 184 -0.82 11.81 1.83
C ALA A 184 0.53 11.29 1.33
N SER A 185 0.56 10.05 0.82
CA SER A 185 1.75 9.41 0.25
C SER A 185 1.38 8.60 -0.98
N ASP A 186 2.22 8.66 -2.00
CA ASP A 186 2.15 7.83 -3.21
C ASP A 186 3.54 7.21 -3.47
N CYS A 187 3.58 5.92 -3.80
CA CYS A 187 4.80 5.25 -4.20
C CYS A 187 4.51 4.36 -5.42
N PHE A 188 5.07 4.77 -6.56
CA PHE A 188 4.96 4.11 -7.86
C PHE A 188 6.27 3.44 -8.24
N ARG A 189 6.20 2.22 -8.76
CA ARG A 189 7.38 1.51 -9.29
C ARG A 189 7.02 0.59 -10.44
N PHE A 190 7.84 0.61 -11.50
CA PHE A 190 7.81 -0.41 -12.53
C PHE A 190 8.38 -1.74 -12.00
N GLN A 191 7.76 -2.85 -12.36
CA GLN A 191 8.29 -4.17 -12.00
C GLN A 191 9.61 -4.46 -12.73
N ASP A 192 9.73 -3.96 -13.96
CA ASP A 192 10.90 -4.11 -14.83
C ASP A 192 11.81 -2.87 -14.82
N TRP A 193 11.83 -2.11 -13.70
CA TRP A 193 12.51 -0.81 -13.62
C TRP A 193 14.00 -0.86 -13.97
N SER A 194 14.68 -1.97 -13.69
CA SER A 194 16.11 -2.16 -13.99
C SER A 194 16.39 -2.38 -15.49
N SER A 195 15.35 -2.64 -16.27
CA SER A 195 15.38 -2.91 -17.72
C SER A 195 14.47 -1.98 -18.53
N SER A 196 13.91 -0.97 -17.86
CA SER A 196 13.20 0.14 -18.50
C SER A 196 14.19 1.10 -19.15
#